data_AF-A0A151WHG3-F1
#
_entry.id   AF-A0A151WHG3-F1
#
_cell.length_a   1.000
_cell.length_b   1.000
_cell.length_c   1.000
_cell.angle_alpha   90.00
_cell.angle_beta   90.00
_cell.angle_gamma   90.00
#
_symmetry.space_group_name_H-M   'P 1'
#
loop_
_entity.id
_entity.type
_entity.pdbx_description
1 polymer ?
#
loop_
_entity_poly.entity_id
_entity_poly.type
_entity_poly.pdbx_seq_one_letter_code
_entity_poly.pdbx_strand_id
1 'polypeptide(L)'
;MAGLSMVDEFAKCAKLQRRCNHVESILKENMNQRLNKKIKLQMLLIYSFRALNGTLILWLWYVYKNEPVIILSEDVLWPIQNFLSWPCQHKNAISLLAWLVITRLGVSTCKKLHM
;
A
#
# COMPACT_ATOMS: atom_id res chain seq x y z
N MET A 1 -17.89 -55.02 39.38
CA MET A 1 -17.25 -54.99 38.06
C MET A 1 -17.88 -53.89 37.19
N ALA A 2 -17.64 -52.61 37.51
CA ALA A 2 -18.23 -51.47 36.78
C ALA A 2 -17.21 -50.35 36.43
N GLY A 3 -15.91 -50.57 36.71
CA GLY A 3 -14.86 -49.58 36.44
C GLY A 3 -14.31 -49.57 35.01
N LEU A 4 -14.61 -50.59 34.20
CA LEU A 4 -14.09 -50.71 32.82
C LEU A 4 -14.89 -49.87 31.80
N SER A 5 -16.19 -49.63 32.04
CA SER A 5 -17.07 -48.92 31.08
C SER A 5 -16.73 -47.44 30.97
N MET A 6 -16.48 -46.77 32.10
CA MET A 6 -16.20 -45.32 32.12
C MET A 6 -14.88 -45.01 31.44
N VAL A 7 -13.83 -45.82 31.69
CA VAL A 7 -12.50 -45.65 31.09
C VAL A 7 -12.53 -45.91 29.58
N ASP A 8 -13.30 -46.90 29.11
CA ASP A 8 -13.43 -47.19 27.68
C ASP A 8 -14.22 -46.09 26.94
N GLU A 9 -15.26 -45.54 27.57
CA GLU A 9 -15.95 -44.34 27.06
C GLU A 9 -15.05 -43.11 27.00
N PHE A 10 -14.23 -42.86 28.03
CA PHE A 10 -13.22 -41.80 28.01
C PHE A 10 -12.17 -42.03 26.93
N ALA A 11 -11.72 -43.27 26.72
CA ALA A 11 -10.79 -43.61 25.65
C ALA A 11 -11.41 -43.35 24.27
N LYS A 12 -12.70 -43.66 24.10
CA LYS A 12 -13.45 -43.42 22.86
C LYS A 12 -13.64 -41.92 22.60
N CYS A 13 -13.98 -41.14 23.63
CA CYS A 13 -14.09 -39.68 23.57
C CYS A 13 -12.74 -39.02 23.28
N ALA A 14 -11.66 -39.44 23.95
CA ALA A 14 -10.31 -38.93 23.70
C ALA A 14 -9.82 -39.25 22.28
N LYS A 15 -10.16 -40.42 21.75
CA LYS A 15 -9.87 -40.80 20.36
C LYS A 15 -10.66 -39.94 19.37
N LEU A 16 -11.92 -39.64 19.67
CA LEU A 16 -12.75 -38.73 18.87
C LEU A 16 -12.18 -37.30 18.90
N GLN A 17 -11.81 -36.79 20.08
CA GLN A 17 -11.22 -35.47 20.26
C GLN A 17 -9.91 -35.32 19.48
N ARG A 18 -9.03 -36.34 19.50
CA ARG A 18 -7.82 -36.34 18.67
C ARG A 18 -8.12 -36.28 17.17
N ARG A 19 -9.16 -36.98 16.71
CA ARG A 19 -9.59 -36.92 15.31
C ARG A 19 -10.15 -35.54 14.95
N CYS A 20 -10.99 -34.95 15.81
CA CYS A 20 -11.49 -33.60 15.61
C CYS A 20 -10.36 -32.57 15.56
N ASN A 21 -9.44 -32.61 16.53
CA ASN A 21 -8.27 -31.72 16.55
C ASN A 21 -7.39 -31.89 15.31
N HIS A 22 -7.27 -33.12 14.79
CA HIS A 22 -6.51 -33.36 13.56
C HIS A 22 -7.18 -32.76 12.32
N VAL A 23 -8.50 -32.92 12.20
CA VAL A 23 -9.25 -32.32 11.08
C VAL A 23 -9.24 -30.79 11.18
N GLU A 24 -9.38 -30.24 12.38
CA GLU A 24 -9.30 -28.80 12.62
C GLU A 24 -7.91 -28.25 12.27
N SER A 25 -6.83 -28.96 12.62
CA SER A 25 -5.48 -28.55 12.27
C SER A 25 -5.26 -28.54 10.75
N ILE A 26 -5.75 -29.57 10.04
CA ILE A 26 -5.71 -29.61 8.57
C ILE A 26 -6.53 -28.47 7.97
N LEU A 27 -7.72 -28.17 8.50
CA LEU A 27 -8.55 -27.08 8.02
C LEU A 27 -7.86 -25.73 8.20
N LYS A 28 -7.30 -25.49 9.39
CA LYS A 28 -6.57 -24.25 9.71
C LYS A 28 -5.33 -24.08 8.84
N GLU A 29 -4.58 -25.15 8.60
CA GLU A 29 -3.44 -25.16 7.68
C GLU A 29 -3.87 -24.75 6.27
N ASN A 30 -4.93 -25.37 5.72
CA ASN A 30 -5.46 -25.05 4.40
C ASN A 30 -5.97 -23.61 4.31
N MET A 31 -6.66 -23.12 5.34
CA MET A 31 -7.11 -21.73 5.40
C MET A 31 -5.93 -20.76 5.43
N ASN A 32 -4.94 -21.00 6.27
CA ASN A 32 -3.73 -20.19 6.35
C ASN A 32 -2.96 -20.18 5.03
N GLN A 33 -2.83 -21.33 4.35
CA GLN A 33 -2.20 -21.39 3.03
C GLN A 33 -2.95 -20.56 1.98
N ARG A 34 -4.29 -20.60 1.96
CA ARG A 34 -5.11 -19.77 1.06
C ARG A 34 -4.94 -18.28 1.37
N LEU A 35 -4.96 -17.91 2.65
CA LEU A 35 -4.79 -16.53 3.12
C LEU A 35 -3.40 -16.00 2.79
N ASN A 36 -2.36 -16.79 3.04
CA ASN A 36 -0.97 -16.44 2.75
C ASN A 36 -0.74 -16.26 1.25
N LYS A 37 -1.36 -17.10 0.39
CA LYS A 37 -1.33 -16.90 -1.08
C LYS A 37 -1.95 -15.57 -1.48
N LYS A 38 -3.10 -15.20 -0.91
CA LYS A 38 -3.75 -13.90 -1.17
C LYS A 38 -2.88 -12.72 -0.72
N ILE A 39 -2.35 -12.78 0.50
CA ILE A 39 -1.47 -11.74 1.05
C ILE A 39 -0.22 -11.60 0.18
N LYS A 40 0.42 -12.70 -0.20
CA LYS A 40 1.61 -12.70 -1.05
C LYS A 40 1.33 -12.03 -2.40
N LEU A 41 0.18 -12.31 -3.02
CA LEU A 41 -0.23 -11.68 -4.27
C LEU A 41 -0.48 -10.17 -4.08
N GLN A 42 -1.21 -9.78 -3.04
CA GLN A 42 -1.47 -8.37 -2.73
C GLN A 42 -0.17 -7.61 -2.47
N MET A 43 0.75 -8.19 -1.71
CA MET A 43 2.07 -7.58 -1.43
C MET A 43 2.87 -7.41 -2.71
N LEU A 44 2.87 -8.41 -3.60
CA LEU A 44 3.56 -8.33 -4.89
C LEU A 44 3.00 -7.18 -5.74
N LEU A 45 1.67 -7.07 -5.84
CA LEU A 45 1.01 -5.99 -6.58
C LEU A 45 1.32 -4.61 -5.98
N ILE A 46 1.22 -4.46 -4.66
CA ILE A 46 1.52 -3.19 -3.98
C ILE A 46 2.98 -2.79 -4.26
N TYR A 47 3.90 -3.75 -4.16
CA TYR A 47 5.31 -3.49 -4.40
C TYR A 47 5.59 -3.13 -5.87
N SER A 48 4.96 -3.82 -6.83
CA SER A 48 5.11 -3.51 -8.25
C SER A 48 4.56 -2.13 -8.60
N PHE A 49 3.37 -1.78 -8.11
CA PHE A 49 2.80 -0.44 -8.31
C PHE A 49 3.67 0.64 -7.67
N ARG A 50 4.25 0.38 -6.49
CA ARG A 50 5.14 1.33 -5.82
C ARG A 50 6.43 1.53 -6.60
N ALA A 51 7.03 0.46 -7.11
CA ALA A 51 8.21 0.52 -7.97
C ALA A 51 7.93 1.29 -9.26
N LEU A 52 6.82 0.98 -9.95
CA LEU A 52 6.40 1.69 -11.16
C LEU A 52 6.19 3.19 -10.91
N ASN A 53 5.53 3.57 -9.80
CA ASN A 53 5.39 4.97 -9.43
C ASN A 53 6.74 5.65 -9.19
N GLY A 54 7.67 4.99 -8.52
CA GLY A 54 9.02 5.50 -8.30
C GLY A 54 9.77 5.73 -9.62
N THR A 55 9.72 4.76 -10.54
CA THR A 55 10.30 4.89 -11.88
C THR A 55 9.66 6.01 -12.68
N LEU A 56 8.33 6.16 -12.63
CA LEU A 56 7.62 7.25 -13.28
C LEU A 56 8.07 8.62 -12.75
N ILE A 57 8.22 8.77 -11.43
CA ILE A 57 8.69 10.02 -10.82
C ILE A 57 10.13 10.33 -11.29
N LEU A 58 11.02 9.34 -11.28
CA LEU A 58 12.39 9.49 -11.76
C LEU A 58 12.44 9.85 -13.25
N TRP A 59 11.58 9.22 -14.06
CA TRP A 59 11.45 9.50 -15.48
C TRP A 59 10.97 10.94 -15.71
N LEU A 60 9.91 11.37 -15.03
CA LEU A 60 9.42 12.74 -15.09
C LEU A 60 10.50 13.73 -14.66
N TRP A 61 11.26 13.42 -13.61
CA TRP A 61 12.36 14.27 -13.16
C TRP A 61 13.47 14.40 -14.19
N TYR A 62 13.78 13.32 -14.91
CA TYR A 62 14.77 13.33 -15.98
C TYR A 62 14.32 14.14 -17.20
N VAL A 63 13.08 13.93 -17.65
CA VAL A 63 12.53 14.57 -18.87
C VAL A 63 12.23 16.05 -18.63
N TYR A 64 11.62 16.40 -17.50
CA TYR A 64 11.17 17.77 -17.21
C TYR A 64 12.18 18.60 -16.41
N LYS A 65 13.44 18.19 -16.38
CA LYS A 65 14.51 18.95 -15.74
C LYS A 65 14.63 20.38 -16.30
N ASN A 66 14.29 20.59 -17.57
CA ASN A 66 14.64 21.81 -18.31
C ASN A 66 13.45 22.62 -18.86
N GLU A 67 12.19 22.19 -18.70
CA GLU A 67 11.04 22.91 -19.27
C GLU A 67 10.15 23.56 -18.18
N PRO A 68 10.11 24.91 -18.11
CA PRO A 68 9.17 25.63 -17.26
C PRO A 68 7.79 25.64 -17.90
N VAL A 69 6.79 25.04 -17.24
CA VAL A 69 5.42 24.94 -17.80
C VAL A 69 4.57 26.19 -17.56
N ILE A 70 4.92 27.00 -16.56
CA ILE A 70 4.18 28.24 -16.28
C ILE A 70 5.18 29.30 -15.86
N ILE A 71 5.26 30.37 -16.66
CA ILE A 71 5.98 31.61 -16.32
C ILE A 71 4.96 32.49 -15.60
N LEU A 72 5.12 32.68 -14.29
CA LEU A 72 4.25 33.55 -13.49
C LEU A 72 4.90 34.93 -13.36
N SER A 73 4.09 35.99 -13.32
CA SER A 73 4.57 37.36 -13.07
C SER A 73 5.33 37.44 -11.74
N GLU A 74 6.32 38.33 -11.72
CA GLU A 74 7.18 38.61 -10.57
C GLU A 74 6.36 38.87 -9.29
N ASP A 75 6.87 38.37 -8.17
CA ASP A 75 6.43 38.62 -6.79
C ASP A 75 5.16 37.91 -6.25
N VAL A 76 4.42 37.14 -7.04
CA VAL A 76 3.18 36.47 -6.56
C VAL A 76 3.44 35.31 -5.58
N LEU A 77 4.64 34.70 -5.61
CA LEU A 77 4.95 33.44 -4.90
C LEU A 77 6.02 33.56 -3.81
N TRP A 78 6.37 34.78 -3.40
CA TRP A 78 7.31 34.99 -2.31
C TRP A 78 6.70 34.53 -0.97
N PRO A 79 7.35 33.69 -0.14
CA PRO A 79 8.75 33.22 -0.20
C PRO A 79 8.94 31.77 -0.74
N ILE A 80 7.86 31.06 -1.11
CA ILE A 80 7.89 29.62 -1.47
C ILE A 80 8.48 29.40 -2.88
N GLN A 81 8.66 30.48 -3.63
CA GLN A 81 9.15 30.49 -5.00
C GLN A 81 10.41 29.65 -5.25
N ASN A 82 11.41 29.68 -4.34
CA ASN A 82 12.64 28.89 -4.49
C ASN A 82 12.41 27.38 -4.34
N PHE A 83 11.41 26.97 -3.57
CA PHE A 83 11.04 25.56 -3.44
C PHE A 83 10.19 25.09 -4.62
N LEU A 84 9.35 25.98 -5.15
CA LEU A 84 8.47 25.72 -6.29
C LEU A 84 9.21 25.69 -7.64
N SER A 85 10.32 26.43 -7.75
CA SER A 85 11.13 26.50 -8.97
C SER A 85 12.08 25.32 -9.11
N TRP A 86 12.53 24.70 -8.02
CA TRP A 86 13.41 23.52 -8.08
C TRP A 86 12.66 22.32 -8.70
N PRO A 87 13.15 21.66 -9.77
CA PRO A 87 14.48 21.68 -10.40
C PRO A 87 14.70 22.60 -11.62
N CYS A 88 13.70 23.39 -12.04
CA CYS A 88 13.87 24.37 -13.13
C CYS A 88 14.77 25.54 -12.66
N GLN A 89 15.85 25.81 -13.39
CA GLN A 89 16.80 26.90 -13.08
C GLN A 89 16.27 28.32 -13.41
N HIS A 90 14.97 28.47 -13.72
CA HIS A 90 14.36 29.74 -14.12
C HIS A 90 13.70 30.43 -12.92
N LYS A 91 14.02 31.73 -12.74
CA LYS A 91 13.35 32.59 -11.76
C LYS A 91 11.89 32.78 -12.17
N ASN A 92 10.96 32.77 -11.20
CA ASN A 92 9.51 32.92 -11.39
C ASN A 92 8.76 31.79 -12.15
N ALA A 93 9.37 30.61 -12.32
CA ALA A 93 8.69 29.46 -12.92
C ALA A 93 8.26 28.43 -11.86
N ILE A 94 7.08 27.84 -12.02
CA ILE A 94 6.66 26.66 -11.26
C ILE A 94 7.11 25.43 -12.04
N SER A 95 7.88 24.54 -11.41
CA SER A 95 8.21 23.25 -12.03
C SER A 95 6.94 22.43 -12.23
N LEU A 96 6.85 21.73 -13.36
CA LEU A 96 5.79 20.77 -13.67
C LEU A 96 5.58 19.74 -12.54
N LEU A 97 6.67 19.33 -11.87
CA LEU A 97 6.62 18.43 -10.72
C LEU A 97 5.92 19.07 -9.52
N ALA A 98 6.26 20.32 -9.19
CA ALA A 98 5.63 21.03 -8.10
C ALA A 98 4.13 21.27 -8.39
N TRP A 99 3.79 21.59 -9.64
CA TRP A 99 2.40 21.73 -10.07
C TRP A 99 1.60 20.42 -9.96
N LEU A 100 2.18 19.29 -10.39
CA LEU A 100 1.57 17.97 -10.24
C LEU A 100 1.37 17.57 -8.77
N VAL A 101 2.31 17.92 -7.90
CA VAL A 101 2.17 17.68 -6.45
C VAL A 101 1.06 18.53 -5.86
N ILE A 102 1.01 19.83 -6.18
CA ILE A 102 -0.04 20.74 -5.69
C ILE A 102 -1.42 20.29 -6.16
N THR A 103 -1.57 19.98 -7.45
CA THR A 103 -2.85 19.52 -8.01
C THR A 103 -3.30 18.20 -7.39
N ARG A 104 -2.39 17.25 -7.20
CA ARG A 104 -2.71 15.99 -6.49
C ARG A 104 -3.10 16.22 -5.04
N LEU A 105 -2.38 17.08 -4.31
CA LEU A 105 -2.73 17.43 -2.93
C LEU A 105 -4.10 18.13 -2.86
N GLY A 106 -4.35 19.09 -3.75
CA GLY A 106 -5.63 19.79 -3.84
C GLY A 106 -6.80 18.86 -4.12
N VAL A 107 -6.67 17.98 -5.12
CA VAL A 107 -7.69 16.96 -5.44
C VAL A 107 -7.89 15.98 -4.30
N SER A 108 -6.81 15.54 -3.63
CA SER A 108 -6.90 14.63 -2.48
C SER A 108 -7.64 15.28 -1.30
N THR A 109 -7.35 16.55 -1.01
CA THR A 109 -8.01 17.29 0.08
C THR A 109 -9.47 17.54 -0.26
N CYS A 110 -9.78 17.90 -1.50
CA CYS A 110 -11.16 18.08 -1.97
C CYS A 110 -11.96 16.77 -1.89
N LYS A 111 -11.35 15.63 -2.28
CA LYS A 111 -11.98 14.31 -2.15
C LYS A 111 -12.23 13.91 -0.70
N LYS A 112 -11.35 14.30 0.24
CA LYS A 112 -11.56 14.08 1.69
C LYS A 112 -12.60 15.01 2.30
N LEU A 113 -12.85 16.17 1.71
CA LEU A 113 -13.85 17.13 2.19
C LEU A 113 -15.28 16.75 1.76
N HIS A 114 -15.40 15.96 0.68
CA HIS A 114 -16.68 15.51 0.11
C HIS A 114 -17.04 14.04 0.51
N MET A 115 -16.24 13.42 1.38
CA MET A 115 -16.52 12.12 2.01
C MET A 115 -16.81 12.32 3.50
#